data_AF-A0A536B471-F1
#
_entry.id   AF-A0A536B471-F1
#
_cell.length_a   1.000
_cell.length_b   1.000
_cell.length_c   1.000
_cell.angle_alpha   90.00
_cell.angle_beta   90.00
_cell.angle_gamma   90.00
#
_symmetry.space_group_name_H-M   'P 1'
#
loop_
_entity.id
_entity.type
_entity.pdbx_description
1 polymer ?
#
loop_
_entity_poly.entity_id
_entity_poly.type
_entity_poly.pdbx_seq_one_letter_code
_entity_poly.pdbx_strand_id
1 'polypeptide(L)'
;MFRNRLLAVVVLVSMVMTFMPLGQPAAAVSTTVVISQVYGGGGNAGATFKNDFIELFNRGATTLNLTGWSVQYGSATGSTWSPTPLSGTIQPGQYYLVQEAPGAGGSVNLPTPDATGSIAMGATAGKVILANVATPLSGSCPSGAAVVDLVGYGTTANCFEDGAATAAPSNTTAVLRAESGCTDSDRNASDFAVGAPSPRNTASPLHFCTGDNAPAVTATSPLNNATDVSFNTNIAITFSEPVDVSTAWYTISCATSGSHTATQSGGPTTFSLDPAVDFGFSESCTVTVLASEVTDQDTVDPPNNMLANSAFSFTTEATPPPPTFIHDIQGAAHISPLVGQTFGNVPGIVTAKRSNGFNLQDPNPDTDPATSEGIFVFTGSAPTSVTIGDAVRVRATVSEFRPGGATTANLTTTELVSPKVTVLSHGNPLPATTVIGIGGRMPPTSIIEDDATSTGNVETSGVFDPANDGLDFYE
;
A
#
# COMPACT_ATOMS: atom_id res chain seq x y z
N MET A 1 74.69 -55.82 -37.78
CA MET A 1 73.94 -57.07 -37.53
C MET A 1 72.50 -56.68 -37.16
N PHE A 2 71.50 -57.35 -37.76
CA PHE A 2 70.03 -57.24 -37.59
C PHE A 2 69.37 -55.91 -38.05
N ARG A 3 68.55 -55.81 -39.12
CA ARG A 3 67.38 -56.55 -39.70
C ARG A 3 66.04 -56.37 -38.96
N ASN A 4 65.15 -55.62 -39.62
CA ASN A 4 63.73 -55.89 -39.94
C ASN A 4 62.61 -55.93 -38.87
N ARG A 5 61.57 -55.11 -39.18
CA ARG A 5 60.10 -55.33 -39.03
C ARG A 5 59.56 -55.33 -37.58
N LEU A 6 58.33 -54.93 -37.24
CA LEU A 6 57.03 -54.98 -37.90
C LEU A 6 56.13 -53.89 -37.29
N LEU A 7 55.23 -53.33 -38.11
CA LEU A 7 54.02 -52.61 -37.67
C LEU A 7 53.15 -53.54 -36.79
N ALA A 8 52.71 -53.05 -35.63
CA ALA A 8 51.58 -53.59 -34.89
C ALA A 8 50.63 -52.43 -34.53
N VAL A 9 49.50 -52.37 -35.24
CA VAL A 9 48.39 -51.47 -34.92
C VAL A 9 47.64 -52.06 -33.74
N VAL A 10 47.74 -51.43 -32.57
CA VAL A 10 46.90 -51.73 -31.40
C VAL A 10 45.69 -50.80 -31.45
N VAL A 11 44.51 -51.35 -31.73
CA VAL A 11 43.24 -50.64 -31.59
C VAL A 11 42.92 -50.56 -30.09
N LEU A 12 43.08 -49.37 -29.51
CA LEU A 12 42.67 -49.06 -28.14
C LEU A 12 41.14 -48.89 -28.11
N VAL A 13 40.42 -49.94 -27.68
CA VAL A 13 39.01 -49.81 -27.31
C VAL A 13 38.96 -49.07 -25.97
N SER A 14 38.69 -47.76 -26.02
CA SER A 14 38.49 -46.94 -24.84
C SER A 14 37.13 -47.26 -24.24
N MET A 15 37.09 -48.13 -23.23
CA MET A 15 35.92 -48.36 -22.39
C MET A 15 35.74 -47.13 -21.50
N VAL A 16 34.89 -46.19 -21.93
CA VAL A 16 34.43 -45.08 -21.10
C VAL A 16 33.57 -45.67 -20.00
N MET A 17 34.16 -45.90 -18.82
CA MET A 17 33.38 -46.05 -17.59
C MET A 17 32.76 -44.69 -17.30
N THR A 18 31.49 -44.53 -17.68
CA THR A 18 30.63 -43.49 -17.15
C THR A 18 30.50 -43.70 -15.65
N PHE A 19 31.24 -42.93 -14.87
CA PHE A 19 30.91 -42.70 -13.46
C PHE A 19 29.52 -42.06 -13.44
N MET A 20 28.48 -42.86 -13.15
CA MET A 20 27.21 -42.31 -12.69
C MET A 20 27.52 -41.53 -11.40
N PRO A 21 27.19 -40.23 -11.30
CA PRO A 21 27.22 -39.57 -10.01
C PRO A 21 26.22 -40.32 -9.12
N LEU A 22 26.70 -40.85 -7.99
CA LEU A 22 25.82 -41.23 -6.90
C LEU A 22 24.94 -40.01 -6.63
N GLY A 23 23.62 -40.16 -6.81
CA GLY A 23 22.68 -39.09 -6.53
C GLY A 23 22.93 -38.59 -5.12
N GLN A 24 23.35 -37.33 -4.99
CA GLN A 24 23.38 -36.66 -3.69
C GLN A 24 21.94 -36.68 -3.16
N PRO A 25 21.70 -37.08 -1.89
CA PRO A 25 20.40 -36.82 -1.29
C PRO A 25 20.18 -35.31 -1.35
N ALA A 26 19.06 -34.90 -1.95
CA ALA A 26 18.63 -33.51 -1.97
C ALA A 26 18.56 -33.02 -0.52
N ALA A 27 19.42 -32.05 -0.18
CA ALA A 27 19.31 -31.33 1.06
C ALA A 27 18.10 -30.40 0.98
N ALA A 28 17.32 -30.38 2.05
CA ALA A 28 16.17 -29.52 2.18
C ALA A 28 16.58 -28.37 3.08
N VAL A 29 16.82 -27.18 2.51
CA VAL A 29 16.97 -25.94 3.26
C VAL A 29 15.87 -25.89 4.33
N SER A 30 16.25 -25.92 5.60
CA SER A 30 15.28 -25.71 6.66
C SER A 30 14.89 -24.24 6.63
N THR A 31 13.70 -23.96 6.10
CA THR A 31 13.15 -22.60 6.02
C THR A 31 12.56 -22.14 7.35
N THR A 32 12.58 -22.98 8.40
CA THR A 32 11.89 -22.71 9.67
C THR A 32 12.79 -22.87 10.89
N VAL A 33 13.02 -24.09 11.38
CA VAL A 33 13.80 -24.33 12.61
C VAL A 33 15.08 -25.09 12.30
N VAL A 34 16.18 -24.59 12.86
CA VAL A 34 17.52 -25.14 12.72
C VAL A 34 18.15 -25.40 14.08
N ILE A 35 19.15 -26.28 14.13
CA ILE A 35 20.11 -26.45 15.21
C ILE A 35 21.06 -25.25 15.16
N SER A 36 21.03 -24.39 16.17
CA SER A 36 21.89 -23.20 16.25
C SER A 36 23.20 -23.48 16.99
N GLN A 37 23.22 -24.39 17.96
CA GLN A 37 24.44 -24.76 18.70
C GLN A 37 24.45 -26.22 19.12
N VAL A 38 25.66 -26.80 19.15
CA VAL A 38 25.90 -28.15 19.70
C VAL A 38 27.13 -28.12 20.61
N TYR A 39 26.96 -28.55 21.86
CA TYR A 39 28.03 -28.62 22.86
C TYR A 39 28.00 -29.97 23.58
N GLY A 40 29.00 -30.82 23.30
CA GLY A 40 29.20 -32.12 23.95
C GLY A 40 30.32 -32.14 25.00
N GLY A 41 30.74 -30.95 25.47
CA GLY A 41 31.83 -30.80 26.43
C GLY A 41 31.39 -30.80 27.89
N GLY A 42 30.09 -30.90 28.15
CA GLY A 42 29.44 -30.69 29.43
C GLY A 42 30.03 -31.52 30.56
N GLY A 43 30.50 -30.83 31.60
CA GLY A 43 31.02 -31.47 32.79
C GLY A 43 32.26 -32.35 32.56
N ASN A 44 32.94 -32.22 31.42
CA ASN A 44 34.28 -32.77 31.24
C ASN A 44 35.32 -31.92 31.98
N ALA A 45 36.53 -32.46 32.16
CA ALA A 45 37.63 -31.71 32.76
C ALA A 45 37.93 -30.44 31.94
N GLY A 46 37.90 -29.28 32.61
CA GLY A 46 38.11 -27.97 31.99
C GLY A 46 36.86 -27.35 31.35
N ALA A 47 35.71 -28.02 31.35
CA ALA A 47 34.47 -27.47 30.83
C ALA A 47 33.95 -26.28 31.65
N THR A 48 33.29 -25.34 30.99
CA THR A 48 32.58 -24.23 31.65
C THR A 48 31.23 -24.71 32.19
N PHE A 49 30.44 -25.32 31.31
CA PHE A 49 29.10 -25.80 31.65
C PHE A 49 29.12 -27.23 32.16
N LYS A 50 28.20 -27.56 33.06
CA LYS A 50 28.08 -28.91 33.65
C LYS A 50 27.42 -29.94 32.75
N ASN A 51 26.62 -29.48 31.79
CA ASN A 51 25.80 -30.33 30.93
C ASN A 51 26.12 -30.12 29.47
N ASP A 52 25.97 -31.18 28.70
CA ASP A 52 25.87 -31.11 27.25
C ASP A 52 24.58 -30.37 26.88
N PHE A 53 24.53 -29.77 25.69
CA PHE A 53 23.31 -29.19 25.17
C PHE A 53 23.24 -29.14 23.65
N ILE A 54 22.01 -29.07 23.17
CA ILE A 54 21.64 -28.76 21.80
C ILE A 54 20.71 -27.55 21.86
N GLU A 55 20.97 -26.54 21.04
CA GLU A 55 20.12 -25.34 20.92
C GLU A 55 19.46 -25.34 19.55
N LEU A 56 18.16 -25.04 19.52
CA LEU A 56 17.40 -24.82 18.29
C LEU A 56 17.09 -23.33 18.15
N PHE A 57 16.83 -22.90 16.92
CA PHE A 57 16.46 -21.54 16.59
C PHE A 57 15.44 -21.52 15.44
N ASN A 58 14.38 -20.74 15.60
CA ASN A 58 13.39 -20.53 14.55
C ASN A 58 13.77 -19.33 13.69
N ARG A 59 14.39 -19.61 12.53
CA ARG A 59 14.76 -18.63 11.50
C ARG A 59 13.60 -18.25 10.58
N GLY A 60 12.44 -18.90 10.72
CA GLY A 60 11.24 -18.62 9.93
C GLY A 60 10.35 -17.53 10.51
N ALA A 61 9.31 -17.16 9.77
CA ALA A 61 8.38 -16.08 10.12
C ALA A 61 7.10 -16.57 10.86
N THR A 62 7.01 -17.85 11.21
CA THR A 62 5.82 -18.42 11.87
C THR A 62 6.17 -19.22 13.12
N THR A 63 5.27 -19.20 14.11
CA THR A 63 5.36 -20.05 15.30
C THR A 63 5.30 -21.51 14.92
N LEU A 64 6.23 -22.32 15.43
CA LEU A 64 6.23 -23.77 15.22
C LEU A 64 5.89 -24.52 16.52
N ASN A 65 5.07 -25.57 16.41
CA ASN A 65 4.82 -26.51 17.51
C ASN A 65 5.79 -27.68 17.42
N LEU A 66 6.59 -27.90 18.47
CA LEU A 66 7.60 -28.94 18.56
C LEU A 66 7.07 -30.23 19.22
N THR A 67 5.80 -30.26 19.61
CA THR A 67 5.19 -31.45 20.21
C THR A 67 5.25 -32.63 19.24
N GLY A 68 5.88 -33.73 19.68
CA GLY A 68 6.08 -34.93 18.87
C GLY A 68 7.35 -34.91 18.01
N TRP A 69 8.15 -33.85 18.07
CA TRP A 69 9.49 -33.76 17.48
C TRP A 69 10.54 -34.28 18.46
N SER A 70 11.78 -34.48 17.99
CA SER A 70 12.93 -34.80 18.84
C SER A 70 14.21 -34.18 18.30
N VAL A 71 15.16 -33.88 19.20
CA VAL A 71 16.58 -33.87 18.82
C VAL A 71 17.12 -35.28 18.99
N GLN A 72 17.95 -35.75 18.07
CA GLN A 72 18.51 -37.09 18.10
C GLN A 72 20.01 -37.06 17.91
N TYR A 73 20.73 -37.71 18.81
CA TYR A 73 22.18 -37.78 18.77
C TYR A 73 22.68 -39.16 18.32
N GLY A 74 23.70 -39.18 17.48
CA GLY A 74 24.48 -40.35 17.14
C GLY A 74 25.97 -40.10 17.37
N SER A 75 26.70 -41.13 17.82
CA SER A 75 28.16 -41.05 17.84
C SER A 75 28.72 -40.90 16.41
N ALA A 76 29.90 -40.29 16.26
CA ALA A 76 30.46 -39.88 14.97
C ALA A 76 30.30 -40.93 13.84
N THR A 77 30.59 -42.20 14.12
CA THR A 77 30.45 -43.32 13.16
C THR A 77 29.30 -44.28 13.46
N GLY A 78 28.53 -44.05 14.53
CA GLY A 78 27.44 -44.91 14.96
C GLY A 78 26.25 -44.92 14.00
N SER A 79 25.40 -45.94 14.14
CA SER A 79 24.16 -46.14 13.37
C SER A 79 22.89 -46.14 14.23
N THR A 80 23.06 -45.90 15.53
CA THR A 80 21.97 -45.78 16.51
C THR A 80 21.81 -44.32 16.90
N TRP A 81 20.57 -43.88 16.98
CA TRP A 81 20.20 -42.52 17.35
C TRP A 81 19.45 -42.53 18.69
N SER A 82 19.88 -41.69 19.63
CA SER A 82 19.22 -41.51 20.92
C SER A 82 18.37 -40.24 20.86
N PRO A 83 17.03 -40.32 21.06
CA PRO A 83 16.18 -39.14 20.99
C PRO A 83 15.97 -38.49 22.36
N THR A 84 15.92 -37.16 22.36
CA THR A 84 15.31 -36.35 23.43
C THR A 84 14.04 -35.72 22.85
N PRO A 85 12.83 -36.14 23.32
CA PRO A 85 11.57 -35.57 22.85
C PRO A 85 11.45 -34.07 23.14
N LEU A 86 10.84 -33.34 22.20
CA LEU A 86 10.55 -31.90 22.33
C LEU A 86 9.06 -31.67 22.61
N SER A 87 8.75 -30.48 23.11
CA SER A 87 7.38 -30.06 23.40
C SER A 87 7.24 -28.54 23.30
N GLY A 88 6.01 -28.04 23.41
CA GLY A 88 5.75 -26.60 23.38
C GLY A 88 5.91 -26.00 21.99
N THR A 89 6.12 -24.68 21.95
CA THR A 89 6.24 -23.92 20.71
C THR A 89 7.51 -23.08 20.70
N ILE A 90 7.98 -22.75 19.50
CA ILE A 90 9.09 -21.83 19.25
C ILE A 90 8.62 -20.73 18.31
N GLN A 91 8.63 -19.48 18.79
CA GLN A 91 8.23 -18.29 18.04
C GLN A 91 9.31 -17.90 17.01
N PRO A 92 8.96 -17.11 15.97
CA PRO A 92 9.96 -16.50 15.09
C PRO A 92 11.06 -15.81 15.89
N GLY A 93 12.32 -16.04 15.51
CA GLY A 93 13.50 -15.50 16.15
C GLY A 93 13.79 -16.01 17.57
N GLN A 94 13.03 -16.98 18.07
CA GLN A 94 13.21 -17.54 19.41
C GLN A 94 14.20 -18.71 19.40
N TYR A 95 14.88 -18.92 20.54
CA TYR A 95 15.74 -20.08 20.80
C TYR A 95 15.01 -21.12 21.65
N TYR A 96 15.44 -22.38 21.57
CA TYR A 96 14.94 -23.49 22.39
C TYR A 96 16.11 -24.34 22.88
N LEU A 97 16.32 -24.40 24.20
CA LEU A 97 17.46 -25.07 24.82
C LEU A 97 17.11 -26.48 25.27
N VAL A 98 17.82 -27.46 24.74
CA VAL A 98 17.74 -28.85 25.18
C VAL A 98 18.97 -29.16 26.03
N GLN A 99 18.77 -29.31 27.34
CA GLN A 99 19.81 -29.79 28.24
C GLN A 99 19.97 -31.31 28.08
N GLU A 100 21.20 -31.78 28.00
CA GLU A 100 21.53 -33.20 27.91
C GLU A 100 22.35 -33.66 29.13
N ALA A 101 23.09 -34.76 29.04
CA ALA A 101 23.72 -35.39 30.19
C ALA A 101 24.72 -34.45 30.91
N PRO A 102 24.78 -34.51 32.25
CA PRO A 102 25.84 -33.86 33.02
C PRO A 102 27.12 -34.69 33.03
N GLY A 103 28.25 -34.02 33.17
CA GLY A 103 29.52 -34.63 33.55
C GLY A 103 29.88 -34.41 35.03
N ALA A 104 31.11 -34.76 35.42
CA ALA A 104 31.59 -34.63 36.80
C ALA A 104 32.27 -33.27 37.12
N GLY A 105 32.60 -32.50 36.07
CA GLY A 105 33.20 -31.17 36.12
C GLY A 105 32.21 -30.05 35.77
N GLY A 106 32.72 -28.93 35.26
CA GLY A 106 31.90 -27.74 34.99
C GLY A 106 31.60 -26.93 36.24
N SER A 107 31.59 -25.60 36.11
CA SER A 107 31.30 -24.69 37.22
C SER A 107 29.96 -23.95 37.05
N VAL A 108 29.41 -23.91 35.84
CA VAL A 108 28.22 -23.13 35.50
C VAL A 108 27.08 -24.05 35.07
N ASN A 109 25.87 -23.80 35.59
CA ASN A 109 24.65 -24.45 35.11
C ASN A 109 24.21 -23.79 33.79
N LEU A 110 23.51 -24.52 32.92
CA LEU A 110 22.85 -23.90 31.78
C LEU A 110 21.75 -22.90 32.25
N PRO A 111 21.33 -21.94 31.41
CA PRO A 111 20.02 -21.30 31.57
C PRO A 111 18.93 -22.36 31.71
N THR A 112 17.79 -21.99 32.33
CA THR A 112 16.66 -22.92 32.49
C THR A 112 16.30 -23.56 31.15
N PRO A 113 16.47 -24.88 30.98
CA PRO A 113 16.28 -25.51 29.68
C PRO A 113 14.79 -25.68 29.37
N ASP A 114 14.46 -25.65 28.09
CA ASP A 114 13.11 -25.84 27.56
C ASP A 114 12.76 -27.33 27.41
N ALA A 115 13.77 -28.18 27.23
CA ALA A 115 13.65 -29.63 27.35
C ALA A 115 14.86 -30.22 28.08
N THR A 116 14.68 -31.38 28.71
CA THR A 116 15.76 -32.11 29.39
C THR A 116 15.83 -33.54 28.90
N GLY A 117 16.97 -33.90 28.34
CA GLY A 117 17.38 -35.25 28.00
C GLY A 117 18.50 -35.75 28.92
N SER A 118 19.03 -36.91 28.57
CA SER A 118 20.10 -37.58 29.31
C SER A 118 21.18 -38.14 28.38
N ILE A 119 21.28 -37.63 27.16
CA ILE A 119 22.21 -38.11 26.15
C ILE A 119 23.61 -37.64 26.53
N ALA A 120 24.57 -38.56 26.63
CA ALA A 120 25.98 -38.21 26.72
C ALA A 120 26.55 -38.00 25.32
N MET A 121 27.03 -36.79 25.03
CA MET A 121 27.50 -36.39 23.72
C MET A 121 29.02 -36.41 23.64
N GLY A 122 29.55 -36.58 22.43
CA GLY A 122 30.99 -36.53 22.19
C GLY A 122 31.47 -35.08 22.17
N ALA A 123 32.52 -34.77 22.94
CA ALA A 123 33.06 -33.42 23.01
C ALA A 123 33.78 -32.95 21.73
N THR A 124 34.33 -33.89 20.95
CA THR A 124 35.18 -33.57 19.77
C THR A 124 34.61 -34.09 18.46
N ALA A 125 33.73 -35.08 18.48
CA ALA A 125 33.05 -35.57 17.29
C ALA A 125 31.72 -36.26 17.61
N GLY A 126 30.74 -36.06 16.74
CA GLY A 126 29.37 -36.57 16.90
C GLY A 126 28.46 -36.03 15.80
N LYS A 127 27.17 -36.32 15.91
CA LYS A 127 26.16 -35.86 14.96
C LYS A 127 24.79 -35.73 15.62
N VAL A 128 24.05 -34.70 15.24
CA VAL A 128 22.75 -34.33 15.80
C VAL A 128 21.77 -34.12 14.66
N ILE A 129 20.57 -34.70 14.77
CA ILE A 129 19.45 -34.46 13.88
C ILE A 129 18.33 -33.76 14.66
N LEU A 130 17.76 -32.72 14.08
CA LEU A 130 16.42 -32.26 14.43
C LEU A 130 15.42 -33.07 13.60
N ALA A 131 14.55 -33.84 14.26
CA ALA A 131 13.56 -34.68 13.60
C ALA A 131 12.14 -34.25 13.96
N ASN A 132 11.25 -34.23 12.97
CA ASN A 132 9.81 -33.97 13.18
C ASN A 132 9.02 -35.20 13.66
N VAL A 133 9.73 -36.18 14.23
CA VAL A 133 9.19 -37.40 14.83
C VAL A 133 9.90 -37.68 16.15
N ALA A 134 9.20 -38.25 17.12
CA ALA A 134 9.76 -38.61 18.43
C ALA A 134 10.48 -39.97 18.40
N THR A 135 10.14 -40.83 17.43
CA THR A 135 10.75 -42.15 17.29
C THR A 135 12.19 -42.03 16.79
N PRO A 136 13.16 -42.76 17.39
CA PRO A 136 14.53 -42.75 16.91
C PRO A 136 14.64 -43.17 15.44
N LEU A 137 15.40 -42.41 14.66
CA LEU A 137 15.78 -42.75 13.30
C LEU A 137 16.82 -43.88 13.33
N SER A 138 17.00 -44.56 12.19
CA SER A 138 17.90 -45.71 12.06
C SER A 138 18.88 -45.55 10.91
N GLY A 139 20.08 -46.11 11.05
CA GLY A 139 21.11 -46.10 10.01
C GLY A 139 22.23 -45.10 10.32
N SER A 140 23.33 -45.18 9.55
CA SER A 140 24.51 -44.34 9.78
C SER A 140 24.30 -42.86 9.42
N CYS A 141 23.43 -42.60 8.44
CA CYS A 141 23.04 -41.26 8.01
C CYS A 141 21.58 -41.25 7.49
N PRO A 142 20.59 -41.10 8.37
CA PRO A 142 19.18 -41.01 7.98
C PRO A 142 18.92 -39.80 7.06
N SER A 143 17.95 -39.95 6.16
CA SER A 143 17.49 -38.88 5.26
C SER A 143 15.98 -38.99 5.01
N GLY A 144 15.40 -37.98 4.35
CA GLY A 144 13.98 -37.90 4.04
C GLY A 144 13.22 -36.91 4.92
N ALA A 145 11.92 -36.78 4.70
CA ALA A 145 11.07 -35.73 5.28
C ALA A 145 10.98 -35.71 6.81
N ALA A 146 11.50 -36.75 7.48
CA ALA A 146 11.58 -36.80 8.93
C ALA A 146 12.75 -35.97 9.50
N VAL A 147 13.80 -35.77 8.71
CA VAL A 147 14.99 -34.98 9.06
C VAL A 147 14.72 -33.53 8.66
N VAL A 148 14.73 -32.65 9.65
CA VAL A 148 14.48 -31.21 9.48
C VAL A 148 15.78 -30.43 9.36
N ASP A 149 16.77 -30.80 10.17
CA ASP A 149 18.12 -30.23 10.14
C ASP A 149 19.12 -31.30 10.66
N LEU A 150 20.36 -31.26 10.20
CA LEU A 150 21.41 -32.21 10.54
C LEU A 150 22.75 -31.48 10.73
N VAL A 151 23.41 -31.74 11.86
CA VAL A 151 24.78 -31.25 12.10
C VAL A 151 25.69 -32.42 12.42
N GLY A 152 26.67 -32.67 11.57
CA GLY A 152 27.83 -33.49 11.91
C GLY A 152 29.01 -32.62 12.30
N TYR A 153 29.70 -32.95 13.39
CA TYR A 153 30.85 -32.20 13.89
C TYR A 153 32.05 -33.10 14.18
N GLY A 154 33.25 -32.58 13.94
CA GLY A 154 34.50 -33.31 14.09
C GLY A 154 34.86 -34.17 12.88
N THR A 155 36.15 -34.50 12.74
CA THR A 155 36.70 -35.12 11.51
C THR A 155 36.27 -36.57 11.27
N THR A 156 35.67 -37.22 12.26
CA THR A 156 35.23 -38.62 12.18
C THR A 156 33.72 -38.78 12.01
N ALA A 157 32.95 -37.68 12.03
CA ALA A 157 31.52 -37.73 11.77
C ALA A 157 31.27 -38.22 10.33
N ASN A 158 30.46 -39.27 10.17
CA ASN A 158 30.16 -39.87 8.87
C ASN A 158 28.74 -39.52 8.36
N CYS A 159 28.10 -38.53 8.97
CA CYS A 159 26.82 -37.97 8.54
C CYS A 159 26.80 -36.49 8.90
N PHE A 160 26.52 -35.67 7.91
CA PHE A 160 26.52 -34.21 7.93
C PHE A 160 25.82 -33.71 6.66
N GLU A 161 25.42 -32.45 6.65
CA GLU A 161 24.90 -31.79 5.45
C GLU A 161 26.03 -31.47 4.46
N ASP A 162 25.68 -31.30 3.19
CA ASP A 162 26.53 -31.32 1.99
C ASP A 162 27.99 -30.83 2.19
N GLY A 163 28.93 -31.54 1.57
CA GLY A 163 30.36 -31.25 1.66
C GLY A 163 31.05 -31.98 2.82
N ALA A 164 31.06 -31.39 4.01
CA ALA A 164 31.83 -31.89 5.15
C ALA A 164 31.19 -31.53 6.49
N ALA A 165 31.48 -32.34 7.52
CA ALA A 165 31.21 -32.00 8.92
C ALA A 165 31.88 -30.66 9.31
N THR A 166 31.28 -29.95 10.26
CA THR A 166 31.92 -28.77 10.85
C THR A 166 33.15 -29.17 11.69
N ALA A 167 34.00 -28.18 11.98
CA ALA A 167 35.23 -28.37 12.74
C ALA A 167 34.97 -28.97 14.13
N ALA A 168 35.98 -29.65 14.69
CA ALA A 168 35.87 -30.30 15.99
C ALA A 168 35.76 -29.26 17.14
N PRO A 169 34.69 -29.32 17.96
CA PRO A 169 34.64 -28.60 19.22
C PRO A 169 35.54 -29.25 20.28
N SER A 170 35.47 -28.75 21.52
CA SER A 170 36.27 -29.21 22.65
C SER A 170 35.47 -29.14 23.95
N ASN A 171 36.09 -29.46 25.09
CA ASN A 171 35.44 -29.29 26.38
C ASN A 171 35.07 -27.81 26.68
N THR A 172 35.71 -26.83 26.04
CA THR A 172 35.44 -25.39 26.27
C THR A 172 34.78 -24.69 25.09
N THR A 173 34.52 -25.39 23.98
CA THR A 173 33.96 -24.79 22.76
C THR A 173 32.79 -25.61 22.22
N ALA A 174 31.84 -24.93 21.59
CA ALA A 174 30.71 -25.51 20.86
C ALA A 174 30.90 -25.26 19.36
N VAL A 175 30.10 -25.95 18.54
CA VAL A 175 29.87 -25.53 17.15
C VAL A 175 28.65 -24.62 17.13
N LEU A 176 28.79 -23.45 16.50
CA LEU A 176 27.82 -22.36 16.49
C LEU A 176 27.43 -22.06 15.04
N ARG A 177 26.14 -22.12 14.73
CA ARG A 177 25.62 -21.72 13.43
C ARG A 177 25.77 -20.20 13.26
N ALA A 178 26.25 -19.77 12.09
CA ALA A 178 26.56 -18.38 11.78
C ALA A 178 25.32 -17.48 11.86
N GLU A 179 25.57 -16.17 12.03
CA GLU A 179 24.54 -15.15 12.22
C GLU A 179 23.52 -15.54 13.30
N SER A 180 24.01 -16.13 14.39
CA SER A 180 23.20 -16.59 15.53
C SER A 180 22.07 -17.57 15.16
N GLY A 181 22.26 -18.36 14.09
CA GLY A 181 21.28 -19.34 13.60
C GLY A 181 20.60 -18.94 12.29
N CYS A 182 20.86 -17.75 11.77
CA CYS A 182 20.19 -17.26 10.56
C CYS A 182 20.78 -17.80 9.26
N THR A 183 22.03 -18.24 9.27
CA THR A 183 22.70 -18.82 8.11
C THR A 183 22.48 -20.33 8.05
N ASP A 184 21.87 -20.79 6.98
CA ASP A 184 21.72 -22.21 6.67
C ASP A 184 21.74 -22.38 5.15
N SER A 185 22.85 -22.91 4.66
CA SER A 185 23.12 -23.17 3.24
C SER A 185 23.14 -24.67 2.92
N ASP A 186 22.59 -25.49 3.82
CA ASP A 186 22.65 -26.95 3.81
C ASP A 186 24.11 -27.48 3.80
N ARG A 187 25.06 -26.75 4.39
CA ARG A 187 26.48 -27.10 4.39
C ARG A 187 27.10 -26.83 5.75
N ASN A 188 27.18 -27.86 6.59
CA ASN A 188 27.67 -27.74 7.96
C ASN A 188 29.04 -27.04 8.07
N ALA A 189 29.99 -27.35 7.18
CA ALA A 189 31.32 -26.72 7.19
C ALA A 189 31.33 -25.22 6.85
N SER A 190 30.30 -24.72 6.15
CA SER A 190 30.14 -23.30 5.82
C SER A 190 29.32 -22.56 6.87
N ASP A 191 28.31 -23.25 7.42
CA ASP A 191 27.30 -22.63 8.28
C ASP A 191 27.72 -22.59 9.75
N PHE A 192 28.69 -23.42 10.18
CA PHE A 192 29.12 -23.50 11.57
C PHE A 192 30.59 -23.12 11.78
N ALA A 193 30.84 -22.41 12.88
CA ALA A 193 32.18 -22.15 13.39
C ALA A 193 32.33 -22.67 14.83
N VAL A 194 33.56 -23.02 15.22
CA VAL A 194 33.87 -23.39 16.61
C VAL A 194 34.09 -22.13 17.43
N GLY A 195 33.39 -22.01 18.55
CA GLY A 195 33.47 -20.84 19.44
C GLY A 195 33.11 -21.16 20.88
N ALA A 196 33.13 -20.14 21.75
CA ALA A 196 32.69 -20.33 23.13
C ALA A 196 31.17 -20.62 23.16
N PRO A 197 30.71 -21.62 23.95
CA PRO A 197 29.29 -21.91 24.06
C PRO A 197 28.51 -20.72 24.64
N SER A 198 27.38 -20.37 24.04
CA SER A 198 26.51 -19.28 24.48
C SER A 198 25.05 -19.75 24.49
N PRO A 199 24.65 -20.68 25.40
CA PRO A 199 23.33 -21.27 25.39
C PRO A 199 22.22 -20.23 25.65
N ARG A 200 21.14 -20.32 24.88
CA ARG A 200 19.93 -19.48 24.90
C ARG A 200 18.71 -20.38 24.90
N ASN A 201 17.67 -19.94 25.59
CA ASN A 201 16.38 -20.64 25.75
C ASN A 201 15.23 -19.74 25.28
N THR A 202 13.99 -20.18 25.45
CA THR A 202 12.80 -19.43 25.03
C THR A 202 12.62 -18.07 25.73
N ALA A 203 13.30 -17.83 26.85
CA ALA A 203 13.29 -16.55 27.57
C ALA A 203 14.39 -15.58 27.14
N SER A 204 15.28 -15.99 26.23
CA SER A 204 16.31 -15.12 25.68
C SER A 204 15.71 -14.07 24.73
N PRO A 205 16.35 -12.90 24.54
CA PRO A 205 15.90 -11.93 23.54
C PRO A 205 15.74 -12.59 22.16
N LEU A 206 14.68 -12.21 21.45
CA LEU A 206 14.43 -12.69 20.10
C LEU A 206 15.49 -12.17 19.13
N HIS A 207 15.83 -12.95 18.11
CA HIS A 207 16.81 -12.64 17.07
C HIS A 207 16.23 -12.96 15.70
N PHE A 208 16.01 -11.96 14.85
CA PHE A 208 15.35 -12.16 13.56
C PHE A 208 16.35 -12.12 12.40
N CYS A 209 16.18 -13.02 11.43
CA CYS A 209 17.14 -13.23 10.34
C CYS A 209 17.03 -12.24 9.20
N THR A 210 15.87 -11.61 9.09
CA THR A 210 15.70 -10.36 8.38
C THR A 210 15.80 -9.29 9.47
N GLY A 211 16.77 -8.39 9.38
CA GLY A 211 16.79 -7.22 10.25
C GLY A 211 15.44 -6.50 10.17
N ASP A 212 15.08 -5.82 11.26
CA ASP A 212 13.87 -5.01 11.30
C ASP A 212 13.87 -3.96 10.18
N ASN A 213 12.68 -3.72 9.61
CA ASN A 213 12.50 -2.65 8.65
C ASN A 213 11.80 -1.51 9.36
N ALA A 214 12.47 -0.35 9.44
CA ALA A 214 11.84 0.84 9.96
C ALA A 214 10.49 1.11 9.27
N PRO A 215 9.48 1.59 10.02
CA PRO A 215 8.22 1.99 9.43
C PRO A 215 8.44 3.08 8.39
N ALA A 216 7.68 3.03 7.31
CA ALA A 216 7.74 4.00 6.23
C ALA A 216 6.35 4.29 5.67
N VAL A 217 6.12 5.51 5.18
CA VAL A 217 4.90 5.83 4.44
C VAL A 217 4.96 5.16 3.07
N THR A 218 4.02 4.26 2.79
CA THR A 218 3.94 3.50 1.53
C THR A 218 2.92 4.06 0.55
N ALA A 219 1.88 4.73 1.04
CA ALA A 219 0.87 5.37 0.21
C ALA A 219 0.24 6.58 0.90
N THR A 220 -0.19 7.55 0.08
CA THR A 220 -0.94 8.72 0.53
C THR A 220 -2.14 8.97 -0.37
N SER A 221 -3.20 9.54 0.20
CA SER A 221 -4.30 10.14 -0.53
C SER A 221 -4.55 11.52 0.07
N PRO A 222 -4.50 12.62 -0.69
CA PRO A 222 -4.12 12.69 -2.10
C PRO A 222 -2.71 12.15 -2.37
N LEU A 223 -2.49 11.66 -3.60
CA LEU A 223 -1.15 11.26 -4.05
C LEU A 223 -0.20 12.46 -4.06
N ASN A 224 1.10 12.21 -3.91
CA ASN A 224 2.10 13.27 -4.02
C ASN A 224 2.04 13.95 -5.40
N ASN A 225 1.98 15.28 -5.39
CA ASN A 225 1.75 16.17 -6.54
C ASN A 225 0.39 16.01 -7.24
N ALA A 226 -0.63 15.47 -6.55
CA ALA A 226 -1.99 15.46 -7.09
C ALA A 226 -2.50 16.89 -7.33
N THR A 227 -3.22 17.07 -8.45
CA THR A 227 -3.92 18.31 -8.78
C THR A 227 -5.43 18.12 -8.74
N ASP A 228 -6.17 19.22 -8.76
CA ASP A 228 -7.64 19.24 -8.75
C ASP A 228 -8.25 18.44 -7.59
N VAL A 229 -7.60 18.50 -6.42
CA VAL A 229 -8.06 17.85 -5.21
C VAL A 229 -9.23 18.64 -4.62
N SER A 230 -10.33 17.96 -4.29
CA SER A 230 -11.50 18.58 -3.65
C SER A 230 -11.09 19.34 -2.39
N PHE A 231 -11.61 20.55 -2.20
CA PHE A 231 -11.23 21.41 -1.06
C PHE A 231 -11.64 20.82 0.31
N ASN A 232 -12.61 19.91 0.34
CA ASN A 232 -13.09 19.20 1.54
C ASN A 232 -12.56 17.76 1.64
N THR A 233 -11.41 17.46 1.02
CA THR A 233 -10.85 16.11 1.04
C THR A 233 -10.27 15.76 2.40
N ASN A 234 -10.42 14.50 2.81
CA ASN A 234 -9.65 13.94 3.91
C ASN A 234 -8.30 13.44 3.39
N ILE A 235 -7.27 13.54 4.23
CA ILE A 235 -5.95 12.98 3.94
C ILE A 235 -5.88 11.57 4.52
N ALA A 236 -5.36 10.61 3.75
CA ALA A 236 -5.05 9.26 4.22
C ALA A 236 -3.55 8.99 4.08
N ILE A 237 -2.96 8.38 5.10
CA ILE A 237 -1.54 8.00 5.16
C ILE A 237 -1.48 6.52 5.54
N THR A 238 -0.82 5.72 4.71
CA THR A 238 -0.62 4.28 4.92
C THR A 238 0.85 4.00 5.16
N PHE A 239 1.16 3.22 6.19
CA PHE A 239 2.50 2.79 6.57
C PHE A 239 2.84 1.39 6.04
N SER A 240 4.11 1.00 6.08
CA SER A 240 4.61 -0.34 5.74
C SER A 240 4.11 -1.41 6.71
N GLU A 241 3.77 -1.01 7.92
CA GLU A 241 3.38 -1.86 9.04
C GLU A 241 2.54 -1.10 10.07
N PRO A 242 1.99 -1.79 11.10
CA PRO A 242 1.35 -1.14 12.24
C PRO A 242 2.30 -0.20 13.00
N VAL A 243 1.85 1.04 13.25
CA VAL A 243 2.61 2.06 13.99
C VAL A 243 1.79 2.66 15.13
N ASP A 244 2.49 3.09 16.18
CA ASP A 244 2.02 4.05 17.16
C ASP A 244 2.44 5.46 16.74
N VAL A 245 1.56 6.43 16.97
CA VAL A 245 1.80 7.84 16.61
C VAL A 245 1.51 8.75 17.80
N SER A 246 2.35 9.77 17.97
CA SER A 246 2.12 10.80 19.00
C SER A 246 0.98 11.75 18.61
N THR A 247 0.63 12.73 19.45
CA THR A 247 -0.37 13.75 19.07
C THR A 247 0.12 14.75 18.01
N ALA A 248 1.43 14.80 17.75
CA ALA A 248 2.07 15.80 16.88
C ALA A 248 2.81 15.14 15.69
N TRP A 249 2.43 13.93 15.30
CA TRP A 249 3.12 13.14 14.28
C TRP A 249 3.04 13.67 12.85
N TYR A 250 2.25 14.71 12.60
CA TYR A 250 2.11 15.33 11.30
C TYR A 250 2.03 16.85 11.36
N THR A 251 2.29 17.49 10.21
CA THR A 251 1.91 18.89 9.94
C THR A 251 1.18 18.98 8.61
N ILE A 252 0.22 19.90 8.52
CA ILE A 252 -0.47 20.28 7.28
C ILE A 252 -0.28 21.80 7.12
N SER A 253 0.34 22.22 6.03
CA SER A 253 0.59 23.64 5.74
C SER A 253 0.28 23.93 4.28
N CYS A 254 -0.60 24.90 4.04
CA CYS A 254 -0.97 25.36 2.73
C CYS A 254 -0.49 26.80 2.49
N ALA A 255 -0.25 27.12 1.22
CA ALA A 255 0.35 28.39 0.81
C ALA A 255 -0.53 29.60 1.14
N THR A 256 -1.87 29.43 1.12
CA THR A 256 -2.82 30.54 1.28
C THR A 256 -3.52 30.48 2.63
N SER A 257 -4.08 29.33 3.02
CA SER A 257 -4.81 29.16 4.28
C SER A 257 -3.89 28.96 5.51
N GLY A 258 -2.61 28.68 5.29
CA GLY A 258 -1.64 28.45 6.37
C GLY A 258 -1.71 27.05 6.97
N SER A 259 -1.53 26.93 8.29
CA SER A 259 -1.49 25.62 8.95
C SER A 259 -2.89 25.12 9.30
N HIS A 260 -3.14 23.84 9.04
CA HIS A 260 -4.38 23.16 9.41
C HIS A 260 -4.13 22.18 10.57
N THR A 261 -5.10 22.11 11.47
CA THR A 261 -5.26 20.99 12.41
C THR A 261 -6.21 19.97 11.79
N ALA A 262 -6.15 18.70 12.20
CA ALA A 262 -7.06 17.68 11.71
C ALA A 262 -7.49 16.72 12.82
N THR A 263 -8.71 16.20 12.69
CA THR A 263 -9.20 15.09 13.50
C THR A 263 -8.67 13.79 12.93
N GLN A 264 -7.98 13.00 13.74
CA GLN A 264 -7.42 11.72 13.33
C GLN A 264 -8.38 10.57 13.60
N SER A 265 -8.45 9.62 12.68
CA SER A 265 -9.13 8.34 12.83
C SER A 265 -8.36 7.21 12.11
N GLY A 266 -8.76 5.95 12.33
CA GLY A 266 -8.08 4.78 11.76
C GLY A 266 -6.94 4.27 12.63
N GLY A 267 -5.91 3.74 11.98
CA GLY A 267 -4.77 3.06 12.61
C GLY A 267 -5.01 1.54 12.81
N PRO A 268 -3.93 0.78 13.08
CA PRO A 268 -2.55 1.23 13.27
C PRO A 268 -1.74 1.36 11.97
N THR A 269 -2.23 0.91 10.82
CA THR A 269 -1.48 0.95 9.55
C THR A 269 -1.91 2.08 8.61
N THR A 270 -3.20 2.44 8.60
CA THR A 270 -3.73 3.53 7.78
C THR A 270 -4.48 4.52 8.64
N PHE A 271 -4.05 5.78 8.61
CA PHE A 271 -4.67 6.87 9.35
C PHE A 271 -5.37 7.83 8.39
N SER A 272 -6.52 8.34 8.80
CA SER A 272 -7.24 9.40 8.11
C SER A 272 -7.22 10.68 8.95
N LEU A 273 -6.84 11.78 8.31
CA LEU A 273 -6.82 13.13 8.87
C LEU A 273 -7.92 13.94 8.18
N ASP A 274 -8.90 14.38 8.96
CA ASP A 274 -9.99 15.25 8.55
C ASP A 274 -9.69 16.69 8.99
N PRO A 275 -9.28 17.60 8.08
CA PRO A 275 -8.94 18.98 8.42
C PRO A 275 -10.07 19.69 9.17
N ALA A 276 -9.77 20.34 10.30
CA ALA A 276 -10.78 21.04 11.10
C ALA A 276 -11.45 22.21 10.37
N VAL A 277 -10.75 22.77 9.38
CA VAL A 277 -11.25 23.74 8.41
C VAL A 277 -10.86 23.20 7.03
N ASP A 278 -11.84 23.13 6.12
CA ASP A 278 -11.63 22.76 4.73
C ASP A 278 -10.55 23.65 4.06
N PHE A 279 -9.88 23.11 3.05
CA PHE A 279 -8.87 23.84 2.31
C PHE A 279 -9.46 24.99 1.49
N GLY A 280 -8.64 25.96 1.15
CA GLY A 280 -8.93 26.99 0.15
C GLY A 280 -8.86 26.45 -1.27
N PHE A 281 -9.47 27.17 -2.21
CA PHE A 281 -9.33 26.89 -3.64
C PHE A 281 -7.98 27.37 -4.17
N SER A 282 -7.51 26.72 -5.25
CA SER A 282 -6.28 27.09 -5.97
C SER A 282 -5.04 27.22 -5.07
N GLU A 283 -4.93 26.41 -4.02
CA GLU A 283 -3.78 26.47 -3.12
C GLU A 283 -2.95 25.19 -3.15
N SER A 284 -1.68 25.33 -2.79
CA SER A 284 -0.74 24.22 -2.64
C SER A 284 -0.62 23.89 -1.16
N CYS A 285 -0.91 22.64 -0.79
CA CYS A 285 -0.80 22.12 0.55
C CYS A 285 0.33 21.09 0.62
N THR A 286 1.12 21.14 1.69
CA THR A 286 2.16 20.17 2.02
C THR A 286 1.81 19.50 3.35
N VAL A 287 1.84 18.17 3.35
CA VAL A 287 1.69 17.33 4.54
C VAL A 287 3.05 16.73 4.85
N THR A 288 3.50 16.85 6.10
CA THR A 288 4.74 16.22 6.57
C THR A 288 4.43 15.25 7.71
N VAL A 289 4.85 14.00 7.58
CA VAL A 289 4.90 13.00 8.64
C VAL A 289 6.26 13.09 9.33
N LEU A 290 6.25 13.29 10.64
CA LEU A 290 7.46 13.47 11.45
C LEU A 290 7.97 12.11 11.95
N ALA A 291 9.16 11.73 11.50
CA ALA A 291 9.72 10.41 11.75
C ALA A 291 9.94 10.10 13.23
N SER A 292 10.33 11.10 14.03
CA SER A 292 10.56 10.93 15.47
C SER A 292 9.27 10.66 16.27
N GLU A 293 8.11 10.91 15.66
CA GLU A 293 6.80 10.83 16.30
C GLU A 293 5.99 9.61 15.85
N VAL A 294 6.58 8.77 15.00
CA VAL A 294 6.03 7.52 14.49
C VAL A 294 6.96 6.39 14.91
N THR A 295 6.42 5.43 15.65
CA THR A 295 7.12 4.22 16.06
C THR A 295 6.39 2.99 15.56
N ASP A 296 7.08 1.95 15.12
CA ASP A 296 6.40 0.69 14.83
C ASP A 296 5.84 0.07 16.14
N GLN A 297 4.91 -0.88 15.98
CA GLN A 297 4.30 -1.61 17.09
C GLN A 297 4.91 -2.99 17.30
N ASP A 298 5.86 -3.38 16.46
CA ASP A 298 6.44 -4.70 16.59
C ASP A 298 7.47 -4.72 17.73
N THR A 299 8.00 -5.90 18.04
CA THR A 299 8.92 -6.08 19.17
C THR A 299 10.36 -6.26 18.69
N VAL A 300 10.61 -6.08 17.40
CA VAL A 300 11.84 -6.40 16.70
C VAL A 300 12.66 -5.15 16.52
N ASP A 301 13.39 -4.75 17.55
CA ASP A 301 14.12 -3.48 17.54
C ASP A 301 15.64 -3.64 17.52
N PRO A 302 16.40 -2.69 16.91
CA PRO A 302 15.98 -1.51 16.12
C PRO A 302 15.93 -1.77 14.59
N PRO A 303 15.28 -0.89 13.79
CA PRO A 303 14.80 0.46 14.14
C PRO A 303 13.28 0.70 14.42
N ASN A 304 12.97 0.93 15.70
CA ASN A 304 11.69 1.44 16.25
C ASN A 304 11.03 2.67 15.60
N ASN A 305 11.75 3.51 14.87
CA ASN A 305 11.26 4.80 14.36
C ASN A 305 11.44 4.86 12.84
N MET A 306 10.59 5.63 12.16
CA MET A 306 10.83 5.95 10.76
C MET A 306 12.23 6.54 10.58
N LEU A 307 12.92 6.19 9.49
CA LEU A 307 14.30 6.66 9.25
C LEU A 307 14.39 8.16 8.92
N ALA A 308 13.34 8.73 8.33
CA ALA A 308 13.30 10.14 7.92
C ALA A 308 11.86 10.63 7.77
N ASN A 309 11.65 11.94 7.92
CA ASN A 309 10.35 12.56 7.66
C ASN A 309 9.88 12.24 6.23
N SER A 310 8.59 11.99 6.07
CA SER A 310 7.97 11.84 4.76
C SER A 310 7.11 13.06 4.46
N ALA A 311 7.25 13.65 3.28
CA ALA A 311 6.46 14.81 2.88
C ALA A 311 5.86 14.60 1.50
N PHE A 312 4.63 15.04 1.33
CA PHE A 312 3.94 15.08 0.05
C PHE A 312 3.13 16.37 -0.07
N SER A 313 2.91 16.79 -1.30
CA SER A 313 2.13 17.99 -1.60
C SER A 313 0.99 17.69 -2.56
N PHE A 314 -0.04 18.52 -2.56
CA PHE A 314 -1.11 18.50 -3.54
C PHE A 314 -1.63 19.92 -3.77
N THR A 315 -2.32 20.13 -4.89
CA THR A 315 -3.02 21.39 -5.16
C THR A 315 -4.52 21.18 -5.17
N THR A 316 -5.26 22.04 -4.48
CA THR A 316 -6.71 22.02 -4.48
C THR A 316 -7.30 22.49 -5.80
N GLU A 317 -8.54 22.09 -6.06
CA GLU A 317 -9.27 22.48 -7.25
C GLU A 317 -9.32 24.00 -7.43
N ALA A 318 -9.36 24.43 -8.69
CA ALA A 318 -9.38 25.83 -9.01
C ALA A 318 -10.62 26.52 -8.42
N THR A 319 -10.48 27.78 -8.02
CA THR A 319 -11.64 28.59 -7.65
C THR A 319 -12.66 28.51 -8.78
N PRO A 320 -13.92 28.11 -8.50
CA PRO A 320 -14.94 28.12 -9.53
C PRO A 320 -14.97 29.51 -10.16
N PRO A 321 -15.08 29.61 -11.49
CA PRO A 321 -15.28 30.92 -12.11
C PRO A 321 -16.47 31.60 -11.42
N PRO A 322 -16.40 32.94 -11.21
CA PRO A 322 -17.52 33.67 -10.63
C PRO A 322 -18.81 33.31 -11.39
N PRO A 323 -19.95 33.15 -10.68
CA PRO A 323 -21.20 32.83 -11.35
C PRO A 323 -21.47 33.89 -12.42
N THR A 324 -21.72 33.42 -13.65
CA THR A 324 -22.28 34.25 -14.71
C THR A 324 -23.78 34.24 -14.52
N PHE A 325 -24.37 35.42 -14.29
CA PHE A 325 -25.81 35.55 -14.10
C PHE A 325 -26.53 35.37 -15.44
N ILE A 326 -27.83 35.07 -15.40
CA ILE A 326 -28.58 34.78 -16.61
C ILE A 326 -28.66 36.03 -17.51
N HIS A 327 -28.82 37.23 -16.94
CA HIS A 327 -28.81 38.49 -17.68
C HIS A 327 -27.49 38.75 -18.43
N ASP A 328 -26.34 38.33 -17.89
CA ASP A 328 -25.05 38.46 -18.60
C ASP A 328 -24.97 37.51 -19.81
N ILE A 329 -25.60 36.34 -19.71
CA ILE A 329 -25.65 35.34 -20.79
C ILE A 329 -26.60 35.81 -21.88
N GLN A 330 -27.78 36.29 -21.53
CA GLN A 330 -28.73 36.83 -22.49
C GLN A 330 -28.16 38.08 -23.16
N GLY A 331 -27.76 39.08 -22.36
CA GLY A 331 -27.34 40.39 -22.84
C GLY A 331 -28.51 41.21 -23.40
N ALA A 332 -28.25 42.48 -23.71
CA ALA A 332 -29.21 43.38 -24.37
C ALA A 332 -29.01 43.32 -25.89
N ALA A 333 -29.28 42.15 -26.47
CA ALA A 333 -29.16 41.88 -27.91
C ALA A 333 -29.93 40.60 -28.30
N HIS A 334 -30.29 40.46 -29.58
CA HIS A 334 -30.90 39.24 -30.16
C HIS A 334 -29.96 38.03 -30.24
N ILE A 335 -28.67 38.22 -29.99
CA ILE A 335 -27.68 37.14 -29.96
C ILE A 335 -26.86 37.32 -28.70
N SER A 336 -26.74 36.26 -27.92
CA SER A 336 -25.94 36.27 -26.71
C SER A 336 -24.51 36.77 -26.99
N PRO A 337 -23.99 37.73 -26.19
CA PRO A 337 -22.59 38.15 -26.27
C PRO A 337 -21.62 37.03 -25.87
N LEU A 338 -22.13 35.94 -25.29
CA LEU A 338 -21.36 34.82 -24.76
C LEU A 338 -21.55 33.53 -25.58
N VAL A 339 -22.13 33.60 -26.78
CA VAL A 339 -22.33 32.42 -27.65
C VAL A 339 -21.04 31.62 -27.85
N GLY A 340 -21.13 30.30 -27.67
CA GLY A 340 -20.00 29.36 -27.75
C GLY A 340 -19.12 29.29 -26.50
N GLN A 341 -19.27 30.18 -25.52
CA GLN A 341 -18.55 30.10 -24.26
C GLN A 341 -19.17 29.05 -23.33
N THR A 342 -18.35 28.45 -22.46
CA THR A 342 -18.78 27.45 -21.48
C THR A 342 -18.58 27.99 -20.07
N PHE A 343 -19.65 28.01 -19.28
CA PHE A 343 -19.65 28.50 -17.91
C PHE A 343 -19.81 27.34 -16.92
N GLY A 344 -19.12 27.44 -15.79
CA GLY A 344 -19.07 26.38 -14.78
C GLY A 344 -20.16 26.45 -13.71
N ASN A 345 -20.91 27.56 -13.62
CA ASN A 345 -21.66 27.88 -12.41
C ASN A 345 -22.80 28.89 -12.64
N VAL A 346 -23.72 28.62 -13.57
CA VAL A 346 -24.91 29.47 -13.77
C VAL A 346 -25.96 29.11 -12.70
N PRO A 347 -26.24 29.97 -11.71
CA PRO A 347 -27.25 29.70 -10.70
C PRO A 347 -28.67 29.94 -11.23
N GLY A 348 -29.68 29.26 -10.69
CA GLY A 348 -31.07 29.60 -10.98
C GLY A 348 -32.09 28.70 -10.31
N ILE A 349 -33.37 29.10 -10.41
CA ILE A 349 -34.53 28.31 -9.99
C ILE A 349 -35.18 27.67 -11.22
N VAL A 350 -35.47 26.38 -11.16
CA VAL A 350 -36.21 25.67 -12.21
C VAL A 350 -37.69 26.09 -12.15
N THR A 351 -38.17 26.78 -13.19
CA THR A 351 -39.54 27.34 -13.22
C THR A 351 -40.51 26.54 -14.09
N ALA A 352 -40.00 25.83 -15.10
CA ALA A 352 -40.82 24.96 -15.94
C ALA A 352 -40.01 23.78 -16.50
N LYS A 353 -40.70 22.69 -16.85
CA LYS A 353 -40.11 21.52 -17.52
C LYS A 353 -40.77 21.29 -18.87
N ARG A 354 -39.97 20.88 -19.86
CA ARG A 354 -40.40 20.55 -21.22
C ARG A 354 -39.91 19.14 -21.59
N SER A 355 -40.34 18.62 -22.74
CA SER A 355 -39.97 17.29 -23.22
C SER A 355 -38.49 17.15 -23.61
N ASN A 356 -37.76 18.26 -23.70
CA ASN A 356 -36.37 18.33 -24.17
C ASN A 356 -35.46 19.20 -23.27
N GLY A 357 -35.96 19.67 -22.13
CA GLY A 357 -35.23 20.62 -21.28
C GLY A 357 -36.08 21.24 -20.17
N PHE A 358 -35.58 22.31 -19.58
CA PHE A 358 -36.27 23.06 -18.53
C PHE A 358 -35.95 24.55 -18.61
N ASN A 359 -36.85 25.39 -18.10
CA ASN A 359 -36.61 26.82 -17.94
C ASN A 359 -35.96 27.08 -16.58
N LEU A 360 -34.89 27.87 -16.59
CA LEU A 360 -34.14 28.33 -15.44
C LEU A 360 -34.30 29.84 -15.33
N GLN A 361 -34.54 30.36 -14.14
CA GLN A 361 -34.69 31.80 -13.92
C GLN A 361 -33.83 32.27 -12.74
N ASP A 362 -33.25 33.46 -12.84
CA ASP A 362 -32.41 34.02 -11.80
C ASP A 362 -33.26 34.31 -10.55
N PRO A 363 -32.88 33.81 -9.35
CA PRO A 363 -33.57 34.15 -8.11
C PRO A 363 -33.39 35.61 -7.69
N ASN A 364 -32.36 36.31 -8.19
CA ASN A 364 -32.04 37.70 -7.88
C ASN A 364 -31.95 38.51 -9.19
N PRO A 365 -33.08 38.69 -9.90
CA PRO A 365 -33.08 39.40 -11.17
C PRO A 365 -32.60 40.83 -11.01
N ASP A 366 -31.94 41.36 -12.05
CA ASP A 366 -31.62 42.77 -12.13
C ASP A 366 -32.90 43.61 -12.40
N THR A 367 -32.70 44.91 -12.66
CA THR A 367 -33.82 45.82 -12.96
C THR A 367 -33.81 46.31 -14.41
N ASP A 368 -32.94 45.78 -15.26
CA ASP A 368 -32.81 46.19 -16.64
C ASP A 368 -33.82 45.40 -17.51
N PRO A 369 -34.85 46.05 -18.06
CA PRO A 369 -35.82 45.36 -18.90
C PRO A 369 -35.22 44.87 -20.24
N ALA A 370 -34.02 45.31 -20.61
CA ALA A 370 -33.33 44.89 -21.83
C ALA A 370 -32.57 43.56 -21.69
N THR A 371 -32.48 42.99 -20.49
CA THR A 371 -31.85 41.69 -20.25
C THR A 371 -32.88 40.70 -19.72
N SER A 372 -32.90 39.50 -20.29
CA SER A 372 -33.77 38.44 -19.79
C SER A 372 -33.16 37.75 -18.58
N GLU A 373 -34.01 37.46 -17.60
CA GLU A 373 -33.65 36.74 -16.37
C GLU A 373 -33.96 35.25 -16.46
N GLY A 374 -34.56 34.83 -17.57
CA GLY A 374 -34.89 33.44 -17.87
C GLY A 374 -34.02 32.90 -18.99
N ILE A 375 -33.60 31.65 -18.88
CA ILE A 375 -32.90 30.94 -19.95
C ILE A 375 -33.42 29.50 -20.05
N PHE A 376 -33.40 28.96 -21.26
CA PHE A 376 -33.74 27.55 -21.47
C PHE A 376 -32.49 26.67 -21.37
N VAL A 377 -32.61 25.54 -20.67
CA VAL A 377 -31.55 24.54 -20.55
C VAL A 377 -31.95 23.32 -21.35
N PHE A 378 -31.28 23.11 -22.48
CA PHE A 378 -31.54 22.01 -23.40
C PHE A 378 -30.81 20.74 -22.95
N THR A 379 -31.59 19.69 -22.66
CA THR A 379 -31.10 18.38 -22.22
C THR A 379 -31.33 17.28 -23.27
N GLY A 380 -31.92 17.61 -24.42
CA GLY A 380 -32.26 16.67 -25.50
C GLY A 380 -33.39 15.69 -25.18
N SER A 381 -33.82 15.61 -23.91
CA SER A 381 -34.90 14.75 -23.42
C SER A 381 -35.51 15.36 -22.15
N ALA A 382 -36.65 14.82 -21.69
CA ALA A 382 -37.33 15.34 -20.51
C ALA A 382 -36.45 15.15 -19.27
N PRO A 383 -36.06 16.23 -18.56
CA PRO A 383 -35.12 16.11 -17.46
C PRO A 383 -35.78 15.43 -16.25
N THR A 384 -35.20 14.32 -15.79
CA THR A 384 -35.71 13.55 -14.64
C THR A 384 -35.04 13.92 -13.31
N SER A 385 -33.87 14.55 -13.36
CA SER A 385 -33.04 14.91 -12.20
C SER A 385 -33.40 16.23 -11.52
N VAL A 386 -34.34 17.00 -12.09
CA VAL A 386 -34.81 18.27 -11.53
C VAL A 386 -36.33 18.35 -11.46
N THR A 387 -36.82 19.13 -10.50
CA THR A 387 -38.23 19.46 -10.30
C THR A 387 -38.42 20.98 -10.28
N ILE A 388 -39.66 21.43 -10.54
CA ILE A 388 -39.98 22.87 -10.45
C ILE A 388 -39.79 23.32 -9.00
N GLY A 389 -39.11 24.44 -8.80
CA GLY A 389 -38.70 24.95 -7.49
C GLY A 389 -37.32 24.48 -7.02
N ASP A 390 -36.61 23.67 -7.80
CA ASP A 390 -35.22 23.33 -7.47
C ASP A 390 -34.31 24.54 -7.71
N ALA A 391 -33.46 24.85 -6.72
CA ALA A 391 -32.32 25.73 -6.92
C ALA A 391 -31.15 24.90 -7.44
N VAL A 392 -30.59 25.29 -8.58
CA VAL A 392 -29.56 24.51 -9.26
C VAL A 392 -28.36 25.39 -9.63
N ARG A 393 -27.23 24.73 -9.87
CA ARG A 393 -26.09 25.25 -10.62
C ARG A 393 -25.94 24.47 -11.91
N VAL A 394 -25.86 25.19 -13.02
CA VAL A 394 -25.70 24.60 -14.35
C VAL A 394 -24.31 24.92 -14.89
N ARG A 395 -23.58 23.88 -15.27
CA ARG A 395 -22.40 24.00 -16.14
C ARG A 395 -22.83 23.64 -17.56
N ALA A 396 -22.69 24.57 -18.50
CA ALA A 396 -23.17 24.39 -19.87
C ALA A 396 -22.44 25.32 -20.84
N THR A 397 -22.62 25.06 -22.13
CA THR A 397 -22.19 25.94 -23.22
C THR A 397 -23.36 26.80 -23.68
N VAL A 398 -23.13 28.09 -23.93
CA VAL A 398 -24.14 29.00 -24.49
C VAL A 398 -24.27 28.75 -25.98
N SER A 399 -25.50 28.62 -26.47
CA SER A 399 -25.82 28.38 -27.87
C SER A 399 -27.02 29.21 -28.29
N GLU A 400 -27.09 29.48 -29.60
CA GLU A 400 -28.29 30.04 -30.22
C GLU A 400 -29.08 28.93 -30.91
N PHE A 401 -30.36 28.81 -30.57
CA PHE A 401 -31.27 27.85 -31.20
C PHE A 401 -32.24 28.54 -32.14
N ARG A 402 -32.27 28.16 -33.41
CA ARG A 402 -33.25 28.66 -34.39
C ARG A 402 -34.42 27.69 -34.55
N PRO A 403 -35.62 28.01 -34.05
CA PRO A 403 -36.79 27.16 -34.22
C PRO A 403 -37.09 26.91 -35.70
N GLY A 404 -37.30 25.66 -36.09
CA GLY A 404 -37.55 25.29 -37.50
C GLY A 404 -36.29 25.16 -38.37
N GLY A 405 -35.11 25.44 -37.83
CA GLY A 405 -33.82 25.21 -38.48
C GLY A 405 -33.21 26.42 -39.19
N ALA A 406 -31.94 26.28 -39.60
CA ALA A 406 -31.07 27.37 -40.04
C ALA A 406 -31.53 28.12 -41.31
N THR A 407 -32.48 27.56 -42.07
CA THR A 407 -33.02 28.17 -43.30
C THR A 407 -34.31 28.95 -43.06
N THR A 408 -34.83 28.97 -41.83
CA THR A 408 -36.03 29.73 -41.49
C THR A 408 -35.70 31.19 -41.21
N ALA A 409 -36.69 32.07 -41.32
CA ALA A 409 -36.59 33.47 -40.93
C ALA A 409 -36.98 33.70 -39.46
N ASN A 410 -37.07 32.64 -38.65
CA ASN A 410 -37.37 32.76 -37.22
C ASN A 410 -36.13 33.31 -36.50
N LEU A 411 -36.33 34.12 -35.46
CA LEU A 411 -35.25 34.54 -34.58
C LEU A 411 -34.69 33.34 -33.81
N THR A 412 -33.41 33.44 -33.45
CA THR A 412 -32.79 32.52 -32.51
C THR A 412 -33.29 32.80 -31.09
N THR A 413 -32.95 31.89 -30.18
CA THR A 413 -33.17 32.07 -28.76
C THR A 413 -31.95 31.51 -28.07
N THR A 414 -31.39 32.28 -27.14
CA THR A 414 -30.26 31.83 -26.35
C THR A 414 -30.66 30.66 -25.43
N GLU A 415 -29.89 29.59 -25.47
CA GLU A 415 -30.05 28.42 -24.61
C GLU A 415 -28.72 27.88 -24.08
N LEU A 416 -28.81 27.09 -23.01
CA LEU A 416 -27.70 26.35 -22.43
C LEU A 416 -27.72 24.90 -22.91
N VAL A 417 -26.64 24.46 -23.57
CA VAL A 417 -26.48 23.10 -24.13
C VAL A 417 -25.40 22.29 -23.41
N SER A 418 -25.43 20.97 -23.58
CA SER A 418 -24.55 20.01 -22.90
C SER A 418 -24.48 20.21 -21.37
N PRO A 419 -25.63 20.35 -20.67
CA PRO A 419 -25.62 20.76 -19.27
C PRO A 419 -25.18 19.64 -18.32
N LYS A 420 -24.39 20.01 -17.31
CA LYS A 420 -24.23 19.27 -16.05
C LYS A 420 -24.91 20.07 -14.95
N VAL A 421 -25.97 19.50 -14.37
CA VAL A 421 -26.81 20.17 -13.36
C VAL A 421 -26.50 19.63 -11.97
N THR A 422 -26.27 20.53 -11.02
CA THR A 422 -26.14 20.22 -9.60
C THR A 422 -27.33 20.83 -8.86
N VAL A 423 -28.14 20.01 -8.20
CA VAL A 423 -29.25 20.50 -7.37
C VAL A 423 -28.71 20.88 -6.00
N LEU A 424 -29.00 22.11 -5.57
CA LEU A 424 -28.57 22.67 -4.29
C LEU A 424 -29.65 22.56 -3.21
N SER A 425 -30.91 22.80 -3.59
CA SER A 425 -32.07 22.69 -2.69
C SER A 425 -33.35 22.48 -3.49
N HIS A 426 -34.40 22.01 -2.81
CA HIS A 426 -35.72 21.72 -3.39
C HIS A 426 -36.81 22.64 -2.81
N GLY A 427 -37.90 22.81 -3.56
CA GLY A 427 -39.13 23.48 -3.07
C GLY A 427 -38.98 24.97 -2.78
N ASN A 428 -38.03 25.64 -3.43
CA ASN A 428 -37.82 27.07 -3.32
C ASN A 428 -38.99 27.84 -3.97
N PRO A 429 -39.32 29.06 -3.47
CA PRO A 429 -40.30 29.91 -4.13
C PRO A 429 -39.85 30.23 -5.56
N LEU A 430 -40.80 30.25 -6.49
CA LEU A 430 -40.53 30.68 -7.86
C LEU A 430 -40.34 32.20 -7.90
N PRO A 431 -39.45 32.71 -8.79
CA PRO A 431 -39.35 34.15 -9.03
C PRO A 431 -40.70 34.77 -9.41
N ALA A 432 -40.87 36.05 -9.08
CA ALA A 432 -42.10 36.77 -9.37
C ALA A 432 -42.33 36.84 -10.89
N THR A 433 -43.58 36.63 -11.32
CA THR A 433 -43.93 36.74 -12.74
C THR A 433 -43.96 38.18 -13.21
N THR A 434 -43.36 38.45 -14.37
CA THR A 434 -43.49 39.75 -15.05
C THR A 434 -44.86 39.87 -15.72
N VAL A 435 -45.59 40.94 -15.42
CA VAL A 435 -46.88 41.25 -16.08
C VAL A 435 -46.59 42.04 -17.36
N ILE A 436 -47.14 41.60 -18.49
CA ILE A 436 -47.12 42.32 -19.77
C ILE A 436 -48.50 43.00 -19.96
N GLY A 437 -48.49 44.30 -20.24
CA GLY A 437 -49.68 45.13 -20.42
C GLY A 437 -49.99 46.03 -19.22
N ILE A 438 -51.27 46.38 -19.06
CA ILE A 438 -51.71 47.37 -18.05
C ILE A 438 -51.28 46.94 -16.65
N GLY A 439 -50.50 47.79 -15.97
CA GLY A 439 -49.97 47.54 -14.63
C GLY A 439 -48.62 46.81 -14.59
N GLY A 440 -48.00 46.56 -15.74
CA GLY A 440 -46.67 45.97 -15.87
C GLY A 440 -45.86 46.59 -17.01
N ARG A 441 -45.08 45.77 -17.72
CA ARG A 441 -44.31 46.19 -18.90
C ARG A 441 -45.25 46.42 -20.08
N MET A 442 -45.24 47.63 -20.64
CA MET A 442 -46.06 47.97 -21.80
C MET A 442 -45.30 47.66 -23.09
N PRO A 443 -45.78 46.72 -23.93
CA PRO A 443 -45.15 46.45 -25.22
C PRO A 443 -45.34 47.64 -26.17
N PRO A 444 -44.36 47.95 -27.02
CA PRO A 444 -44.56 48.88 -28.13
C PRO A 444 -45.70 48.39 -29.04
N THR A 445 -46.56 49.31 -29.47
CA THR A 445 -47.77 48.97 -30.24
C THR A 445 -47.74 49.47 -31.69
N SER A 446 -46.70 50.19 -32.08
CA SER A 446 -46.64 50.89 -33.37
C SER A 446 -45.37 50.62 -34.17
N ILE A 447 -44.26 50.32 -33.51
CA ILE A 447 -42.97 50.06 -34.15
C ILE A 447 -42.63 48.59 -33.89
N ILE A 448 -42.39 47.86 -34.98
CA ILE A 448 -41.95 46.46 -34.91
C ILE A 448 -40.42 46.44 -34.82
N GLU A 449 -39.79 47.22 -35.69
CA GLU A 449 -38.36 47.41 -35.85
C GLU A 449 -38.16 48.63 -36.76
N ASP A 450 -37.36 49.63 -36.39
CA ASP A 450 -37.14 50.81 -37.24
C ASP A 450 -35.67 51.13 -37.62
N ASP A 451 -34.69 50.43 -37.05
CA ASP A 451 -33.28 50.76 -37.24
C ASP A 451 -32.40 49.60 -37.77
N ALA A 452 -32.95 48.40 -37.93
CA ALA A 452 -32.32 47.32 -38.68
C ALA A 452 -31.98 47.77 -40.12
N THR A 453 -30.73 47.53 -40.51
CA THR A 453 -30.18 48.02 -41.79
C THR A 453 -30.79 47.30 -43.01
N SER A 454 -30.31 47.61 -44.22
CA SER A 454 -30.87 47.14 -45.51
C SER A 454 -30.96 45.61 -45.70
N THR A 455 -30.39 44.80 -44.80
CA THR A 455 -30.56 43.34 -44.78
C THR A 455 -31.81 42.89 -44.01
N GLY A 456 -32.39 43.77 -43.18
CA GLY A 456 -33.58 43.50 -42.35
C GLY A 456 -33.35 42.47 -41.24
N ASN A 457 -32.09 42.12 -40.94
CA ASN A 457 -31.76 41.11 -39.95
C ASN A 457 -31.35 41.74 -38.61
N VAL A 458 -32.27 41.71 -37.64
CA VAL A 458 -32.11 42.23 -36.27
C VAL A 458 -31.03 41.48 -35.47
N GLU A 459 -30.71 40.24 -35.83
CA GLU A 459 -29.62 39.48 -35.17
C GLU A 459 -28.22 39.99 -35.55
N THR A 460 -28.11 40.86 -36.57
CA THR A 460 -26.82 41.32 -37.10
C THR A 460 -26.74 42.82 -37.36
N SER A 461 -27.83 43.56 -37.14
CA SER A 461 -27.91 45.00 -37.36
C SER A 461 -29.06 45.61 -36.58
N GLY A 462 -29.06 46.93 -36.43
CA GLY A 462 -30.00 47.64 -35.56
C GLY A 462 -29.44 47.84 -34.15
N VAL A 463 -30.10 48.68 -33.35
CA VAL A 463 -29.81 48.89 -31.94
C VAL A 463 -30.87 48.18 -31.12
N PHE A 464 -30.46 47.38 -30.14
CA PHE A 464 -31.41 46.73 -29.24
C PHE A 464 -32.09 47.76 -28.33
N ASP A 465 -33.38 48.02 -28.55
CA ASP A 465 -34.15 49.14 -28.01
C ASP A 465 -35.58 48.74 -27.54
N PRO A 466 -35.74 47.78 -26.61
CA PRO A 466 -37.04 47.20 -26.22
C PRO A 466 -38.13 48.19 -25.69
N ALA A 467 -37.80 49.46 -25.50
CA ALA A 467 -38.74 50.54 -25.23
C ALA A 467 -39.47 51.05 -26.49
N ASN A 468 -38.87 50.98 -27.68
CA ASN A 468 -39.48 51.43 -28.94
C ASN A 468 -39.79 50.26 -29.86
N ASP A 469 -38.89 49.28 -29.99
CA ASP A 469 -39.06 48.18 -30.92
C ASP A 469 -39.78 46.97 -30.33
N GLY A 470 -40.84 46.57 -31.04
CA GLY A 470 -41.70 45.46 -30.64
C GLY A 470 -41.01 44.10 -30.72
N LEU A 471 -40.07 43.91 -31.65
CA LEU A 471 -39.28 42.67 -31.69
C LEU A 471 -38.38 42.56 -30.46
N ASP A 472 -37.65 43.63 -30.13
CA ASP A 472 -36.73 43.69 -29.01
C ASP A 472 -37.41 43.52 -27.67
N PHE A 473 -38.64 44.01 -27.52
CA PHE A 473 -39.41 43.86 -26.28
C PHE A 473 -39.68 42.39 -25.90
N TYR A 474 -39.78 41.50 -26.87
CA TYR A 474 -40.13 40.08 -26.66
C TYR A 474 -38.94 39.13 -26.66
N GLU A 475 -37.74 39.65 -26.94
CA GLU A 475 -36.48 38.97 -26.65
C GLU A 475 -36.23 38.97 -25.13
#